data_AF-A0A438GAF7-F1
#
_entry.id   AF-A0A438GAF7-F1
#
_cell.length_a   1.000
_cell.length_b   1.000
_cell.length_c   1.000
_cell.angle_alpha   90.00
_cell.angle_beta   90.00
_cell.angle_gamma   90.00
#
_symmetry.space_group_name_H-M   'P 1'
#
loop_
_entity.id
_entity.type
_entity.pdbx_description
1 polymer ?
#
loop_
_entity_poly.entity_id
_entity_poly.type
_entity_poly.pdbx_seq_one_letter_code
_entity_poly.pdbx_strand_id
1 'polypeptide(L)' 'MEDAVVQWTMHPWERDARMARKALKRGSQAYGLLIELACTRSSDELLGARRAYQSLYSESIEEDVACRVEGIQRQS' A
#
# COMPACT_ATOMS: atom_id res chain seq x y z
N MET A 1 -5.50 -2.65 22.63
CA MET A 1 -6.49 -1.58 22.29
C MET A 1 -5.83 -0.43 21.52
N GLU A 2 -4.49 -0.41 21.47
CA GLU A 2 -3.71 0.70 20.93
C GLU A 2 -3.82 0.87 19.41
N ASP A 3 -3.89 -0.21 18.63
CA ASP A 3 -3.94 -0.17 17.16
C ASP A 3 -5.14 0.62 16.60
N ALA A 4 -6.30 0.50 17.26
CA ALA A 4 -7.51 1.19 16.83
C ALA A 4 -7.40 2.71 17.08
N VAL A 5 -6.83 3.15 18.21
CA VAL A 5 -6.68 4.58 18.49
C VAL A 5 -5.63 5.21 17.57
N VAL A 6 -4.53 4.50 17.34
CA VAL A 6 -3.43 4.92 16.46
C VAL A 6 -3.91 5.08 15.01
N GLN A 7 -4.75 4.16 14.51
CA GLN A 7 -5.33 4.25 13.17
C GLN A 7 -6.25 5.46 12.96
N TRP A 8 -6.91 5.95 14.02
CA TRP A 8 -7.82 7.10 13.93
C TRP A 8 -7.08 8.44 14.01
N THR A 9 -5.88 8.45 14.58
CA THR A 9 -5.00 9.63 14.59
C THR A 9 -4.12 9.75 13.34
N MET A 10 -4.01 8.69 12.54
CA MET A 10 -3.18 8.68 11.33
C MET A 10 -3.84 9.44 10.19
N HIS A 11 -3.03 10.21 9.46
CA HIS A 11 -3.49 10.82 8.22
C HIS A 11 -4.02 9.73 7.27
N PRO A 12 -5.15 9.94 6.56
CA PRO A 12 -5.73 8.93 5.65
C PRO A 12 -4.70 8.33 4.69
N TRP A 13 -3.82 9.18 4.17
CA TRP A 13 -2.70 8.80 3.30
C TRP A 13 -1.72 7.83 3.95
N GLU A 14 -1.37 8.02 5.22
CA GLU A 14 -0.48 7.10 5.91
C GLU A 14 -1.16 5.76 6.19
N ARG A 15 -2.46 5.78 6.52
CA ARG A 15 -3.23 4.55 6.71
C ARG A 15 -3.23 3.71 5.44
N ASP A 16 -3.52 4.36 4.31
CA ASP A 16 -3.52 3.75 2.99
C ASP A 16 -2.12 3.23 2.61
N ALA A 17 -1.05 3.99 2.88
CA ALA A 17 0.33 3.56 2.67
C ALA A 17 0.70 2.31 3.47
N ARG A 18 0.36 2.27 4.77
CA ARG A 18 0.60 1.09 5.63
C ARG A 18 -0.21 -0.11 5.15
N MET A 19 -1.44 0.11 4.69
CA MET A 19 -2.30 -0.94 4.16
C MET A 19 -1.73 -1.54 2.88
N ALA A 20 -1.25 -0.70 1.95
CA ALA A 20 -0.57 -1.14 0.74
C ALA A 20 0.69 -1.98 1.07
N ARG A 21 1.54 -1.53 1.99
CA ARG A 21 2.74 -2.29 2.42
C ARG A 21 2.37 -3.65 2.98
N LYS A 22 1.29 -3.73 3.77
CA LYS A 22 0.79 -4.97 4.35
C LYS A 22 0.26 -5.92 3.27
N ALA A 23 -0.47 -5.41 2.28
CA ALA A 23 -0.96 -6.19 1.16
C ALA A 23 0.20 -6.76 0.33
N LEU A 24 1.18 -5.92 0.00
CA LEU A 24 2.36 -6.36 -0.74
C LEU A 24 3.14 -7.44 0.03
N LYS A 25 3.31 -7.30 1.35
CA LYS A 25 3.95 -8.34 2.19
C LYS A 25 3.19 -9.66 2.24
N ARG A 26 1.86 -9.64 2.11
CA ARG A 26 1.01 -10.84 2.11
C ARG A 26 0.96 -11.55 0.74
N GLY A 27 1.45 -10.92 -0.31
CA GLY A 27 1.51 -11.49 -1.65
C GLY A 27 0.14 -11.61 -2.32
N SER A 28 0.02 -12.55 -3.26
CA SER A 28 -1.12 -12.68 -4.19
C SER A 28 -2.50 -12.71 -3.52
N GLN A 29 -2.60 -13.23 -2.30
CA GLN A 29 -3.86 -13.29 -1.54
C GLN A 29 -4.40 -11.92 -1.12
N ALA A 30 -3.55 -10.87 -1.10
CA ALA A 30 -3.93 -9.53 -0.65
C ALA A 30 -3.88 -8.47 -1.76
N TYR A 31 -3.57 -8.84 -3.01
CA TYR A 31 -3.56 -7.89 -4.13
C TYR A 31 -4.94 -7.32 -4.44
N GLY A 32 -6.02 -8.05 -4.13
CA GLY A 32 -7.38 -7.51 -4.22
C GLY A 32 -7.54 -6.21 -3.43
N LEU A 33 -6.86 -6.08 -2.28
CA LEU A 33 -6.91 -4.87 -1.47
C LEU A 33 -6.17 -3.69 -2.14
N LEU A 34 -5.09 -3.94 -2.88
CA LEU A 34 -4.39 -2.90 -3.66
C LEU A 34 -5.28 -2.40 -4.81
N ILE A 35 -5.98 -3.32 -5.47
CA ILE A 35 -6.93 -3.00 -6.54
C ILE A 35 -8.08 -2.17 -5.99
N GLU A 36 -8.68 -2.57 -4.86
CA GLU A 36 -9.75 -1.79 -4.22
C GLU A 36 -9.27 -0.40 -3.82
N LEU A 37 -8.08 -0.27 -3.25
CA LEU A 37 -7.50 1.03 -2.89
C LEU A 37 -7.36 1.93 -4.12
N ALA A 38 -6.86 1.38 -5.23
CA ALA A 38 -6.69 2.10 -6.50
C ALA A 38 -8.04 2.50 -7.14
N CYS A 39 -9.07 1.68 -7.00
CA CYS A 39 -10.39 1.94 -7.59
C CYS A 39 -11.28 2.86 -6.74
N THR A 40 -11.08 2.93 -5.43
CA THR A 40 -11.94 3.68 -4.51
C THR A 40 -11.39 5.06 -4.13
N ARG A 41 -10.09 5.29 -4.33
CA ARG A 41 -9.43 6.56 -4.02
C ARG A 41 -9.37 7.48 -5.23
N SER A 42 -9.52 8.77 -4.97
CA SER A 42 -9.26 9.83 -5.95
C SER A 42 -7.75 9.92 -6.26
N SER A 43 -7.42 10.57 -7.38
CA SER A 43 -6.02 10.78 -7.78
C SER A 43 -5.20 11.54 -6.73
N ASP A 44 -5.79 12.52 -6.05
CA ASP A 44 -5.12 13.28 -4.99
C ASP A 44 -4.86 12.44 -3.75
N GLU A 45 -5.80 11.57 -3.37
CA GLU A 45 -5.62 10.62 -2.26
C GLU A 45 -4.53 9.60 -2.56
N LEU A 46 -4.49 9.08 -3.79
CA LEU A 46 -3.44 8.16 -4.24
C LEU A 46 -2.07 8.83 -4.25
N LEU A 47 -1.99 10.09 -4.71
CA LEU A 47 -0.75 10.87 -4.67
C LEU A 47 -0.28 11.09 -3.23
N GLY A 48 -1.20 11.42 -2.32
CA GLY A 48 -0.93 11.55 -0.90
C GLY A 48 -0.41 10.25 -0.29
N ALA A 49 -1.09 9.13 -0.56
CA ALA A 49 -0.69 7.81 -0.07
C ALA A 49 0.69 7.40 -0.59
N ARG A 50 1.02 7.69 -1.87
CA ARG A 50 2.35 7.44 -2.43
C ARG A 50 3.44 8.24 -1.72
N ARG A 51 3.22 9.53 -1.48
CA ARG A 51 4.17 10.38 -0.75
C ARG A 51 4.36 9.89 0.69
N ALA A 52 3.26 9.51 1.36
CA ALA A 52 3.31 8.95 2.69
C ALA A 52 4.08 7.60 2.70
N TYR A 53 3.86 6.75 1.70
CA TYR A 53 4.58 5.48 1.56
C TYR A 53 6.08 5.68 1.41
N GLN A 54 6.49 6.57 0.49
CA GLN A 54 7.90 6.91 0.27
C GLN A 54 8.53 7.50 1.54
N SER A 55 7.81 8.35 2.27
CA SER A 55 8.29 8.91 3.54
C SER A 55 8.45 7.84 4.64
N LEU A 56 7.50 6.89 4.73
CA LEU A 56 7.49 5.86 5.77
C LEU A 56 8.47 4.71 5.51
N TYR A 57 8.72 4.36 4.26
CA TYR A 57 9.46 3.16 3.87
C TYR A 57 10.71 3.44 3.03
N SER A 58 10.92 4.67 2.57
CA SER A 58 12.02 5.05 1.68
C SER A 58 12.06 4.26 0.35
N GLU A 59 10.91 3.72 -0.06
CA GLU A 59 10.71 2.92 -1.27
C GLU A 59 9.48 3.42 -2.02
N SER A 60 9.42 3.27 -3.35
CA SER A 60 8.21 3.60 -4.10
C SER A 60 7.21 2.45 -4.10
N ILE A 61 5.92 2.77 -3.96
CA ILE A 61 4.85 1.77 -4.01
C ILE A 61 4.83 1.07 -5.38
N GLU A 62 5.12 1.78 -6.47
CA GLU A 62 5.16 1.22 -7.82
C GLU A 62 6.30 0.22 -8.02
N GLU A 63 7.50 0.54 -7.52
CA GLU A 63 8.66 -0.35 -7.58
C GLU A 63 8.41 -1.63 -6.78
N ASP A 64 7.83 -1.47 -5.59
CA ASP A 64 7.55 -2.56 -4.67
C ASP A 64 6.42 -3.49 -5.20
N VAL A 65 5.48 -2.94 -5.96
CA VAL A 65 4.49 -3.71 -6.75
C VAL A 65 5.20 -4.44 -7.90
N ALA A 66 6.01 -3.76 -8.70
CA ALA A 66 6.68 -4.33 -9.87
C ALA A 66 7.58 -5.51 -9.48
N CYS A 67 8.45 -5.36 -8.48
CA CYS A 67 9.33 -6.43 -8.01
C CYS A 67 8.57 -7.67 -7.55
N ARG A 68 7.40 -7.49 -6.92
CA ARG A 68 6.59 -8.61 -6.42
C ARG A 68 5.78 -9.31 -7.50
N VAL A 69 5.30 -8.57 -8.50
CA VAL A 69 4.60 -9.15 -9.65
C VAL A 69 5.58 -9.84 -10.60
N GLU A 70 6.76 -9.29 -10.83
CA GLU A 70 7.81 -9.93 -11.63
C GLU A 70 8.35 -11.20 -10.95
N GLY A 71 8.44 -11.21 -9.62
CA GLY A 71 8.78 -12.42 -8.86
C GLY A 71 7.81 -13.59 -9.10
N ILE A 72 6.53 -13.31 -9.37
CA ILE A 72 5.51 -14.33 -9.70
C ILE A 72 5.74 -14.91 -11.10
N GLN A 73 6.12 -14.07 -12.07
CA GLN A 73 6.37 -14.50 -13.45
C GLN A 73 7.58 -15.44 -13.56
N ARG A 74 8.55 -15.38 -12.62
CA ARG A 74 9.75 -16.24 -12.63
C ARG A 74 9.57 -17.59 -11.92
N GLN A 75 8.45 -17.79 -11.24
CA GLN A 75 8.13 -19.04 -10.53
C GLN A 75 7.03 -19.86 -11.23
N SER A 76 6.60 -19.43 -12.42
CA SER A 76 5.65 -20.17 -13.28
C SER A 76 6.35 -21.10 -14.24
#